data_AF-A0A3B1B895-F1
#
_entry.id   AF-A0A3B1B895-F1
#
_cell.length_a   1.000
_cell.length_b   1.000
_cell.length_c   1.000
_cell.angle_alpha   90.00
_cell.angle_beta   90.00
_cell.angle_gamma   90.00
#
_symmetry.space_group_name_H-M   'P 1'
#
loop_
_entity.id
_entity.type
_entity.pdbx_description
1 polymer ?
#
loop_
_entity_poly.entity_id
_entity_poly.type
_entity_poly.pdbx_seq_one_letter_code
_entity_poly.pdbx_strand_id
1 'polypeptide(L)'
;RLEQTLEEINSGYVGWAGYFNITIYPSQLKKIEAHIRRRLRSRLIDQQKSKRNLYRKLVKRGVSRRQAAKTVFTNNKRWKLSARLIRSTLQTTAGRLSLKIPGQTGQKIEIV
;
A
#
# COMPACT_ATOMS: atom_id res chain seq x y z
N ARG A 1 11.21 -3.73 -10.66
CA ARG A 1 11.75 -4.36 -9.43
C ARG A 1 10.74 -4.45 -8.28
N LEU A 2 10.06 -3.37 -7.83
CA LEU A 2 8.99 -3.52 -6.82
C LEU A 2 7.78 -4.30 -7.32
N GLU A 3 7.42 -4.13 -8.59
CA GLU A 3 6.33 -4.86 -9.24
C GLU A 3 6.62 -6.36 -9.27
N GLN A 4 7.84 -6.76 -9.64
CA GLN A 4 8.31 -8.15 -9.55
C GLN A 4 8.25 -8.70 -8.12
N THR A 5 8.74 -7.94 -7.12
CA THR A 5 8.63 -8.37 -5.71
C THR A 5 7.17 -8.48 -5.27
N LEU A 6 6.27 -7.68 -5.84
CA LEU A 6 4.84 -7.77 -5.54
C LEU A 6 4.22 -9.02 -6.18
N GLU A 7 4.59 -9.34 -7.42
CA GLU A 7 4.16 -10.55 -8.13
C GLU A 7 4.65 -11.82 -7.42
N GLU A 8 5.91 -11.85 -6.99
CA GLU A 8 6.48 -12.94 -6.20
C GLU A 8 5.72 -13.15 -4.88
N ILE A 9 5.47 -12.07 -4.14
CA ILE A 9 4.69 -12.13 -2.89
C ILE A 9 3.27 -12.60 -3.16
N ASN A 10 2.65 -12.13 -4.25
CA ASN A 10 1.27 -12.48 -4.60
C ASN A 10 1.16 -13.97 -4.95
N SER A 11 2.09 -14.49 -5.74
CA SER A 11 2.11 -15.92 -6.11
C SER A 11 2.20 -16.83 -4.89
N GLY A 12 3.15 -16.55 -3.98
CA GLY A 12 3.28 -17.32 -2.73
C GLY A 12 2.08 -17.14 -1.80
N TYR A 13 1.50 -15.95 -1.74
CA TYR A 13 0.35 -15.65 -0.89
C TYR A 13 -0.92 -16.38 -1.32
N VAL A 14 -1.18 -16.49 -2.62
CA VAL A 14 -2.34 -17.24 -3.15
C VAL A 14 -2.22 -18.73 -2.79
N GLY A 15 -1.04 -19.32 -2.95
CA GLY A 15 -0.80 -20.72 -2.55
C GLY A 15 -0.94 -20.94 -1.05
N TRP A 16 -0.38 -20.04 -0.24
CA TRP A 16 -0.49 -20.08 1.23
C TRP A 16 -1.94 -19.93 1.69
N ALA A 17 -2.70 -18.99 1.13
CA ALA A 17 -4.10 -18.76 1.48
C ALA A 17 -5.00 -19.96 1.13
N GLY A 18 -4.71 -20.63 0.00
CA GLY A 18 -5.39 -21.86 -0.39
C GLY A 18 -5.09 -23.04 0.55
N TYR A 19 -3.82 -23.21 0.94
CA TYR A 19 -3.41 -24.28 1.87
C TYR A 19 -4.09 -24.19 3.23
N PHE A 20 -4.16 -22.99 3.80
CA PHE A 20 -4.76 -22.77 5.12
C PHE A 20 -6.29 -22.56 5.09
N ASN A 21 -6.93 -22.73 3.92
CA ASN A 21 -8.38 -22.56 3.72
C ASN A 21 -8.94 -21.28 4.37
N ILE A 22 -8.17 -20.19 4.30
CA ILE A 22 -8.38 -18.95 5.07
C ILE A 22 -9.61 -18.16 4.56
N THR A 23 -10.19 -18.62 3.46
CA THR A 23 -11.48 -18.18 2.92
C THR A 23 -12.59 -18.14 3.96
N ILE A 24 -12.52 -18.95 5.02
CA ILE A 24 -13.51 -19.02 6.10
C ILE A 24 -13.42 -17.81 7.06
N TYR A 25 -12.24 -17.18 7.24
CA TYR A 25 -12.03 -16.11 8.23
C TYR A 25 -11.37 -14.83 7.65
N PRO A 26 -12.13 -13.99 6.92
CA PRO A 26 -11.62 -12.79 6.25
C PRO A 26 -11.03 -11.73 7.19
N SER A 27 -11.47 -11.68 8.45
CA SER A 27 -11.04 -10.67 9.43
C SER A 27 -9.57 -10.83 9.85
N GLN A 28 -9.05 -12.07 9.87
CA GLN A 28 -7.65 -12.36 10.18
C GLN A 28 -6.73 -11.93 9.02
N LEU A 29 -7.16 -12.18 7.77
CA LEU A 29 -6.44 -11.77 6.57
C LEU A 29 -6.26 -10.26 6.49
N LYS A 30 -7.30 -9.49 6.82
CA LYS A 30 -7.26 -8.03 6.78
C LYS A 30 -6.09 -7.43 7.57
N LYS A 31 -5.74 -8.02 8.73
CA LYS A 31 -4.61 -7.57 9.56
C LYS A 31 -3.26 -7.87 8.90
N ILE A 32 -3.11 -9.09 8.37
CA ILE A 32 -1.89 -9.55 7.68
C ILE A 32 -1.66 -8.71 6.42
N GLU A 33 -2.68 -8.56 5.59
CA GLU A 33 -2.59 -7.76 4.38
C GLU A 33 -2.33 -6.28 4.69
N ALA A 34 -2.93 -5.72 5.74
CA ALA A 34 -2.64 -4.35 6.15
C ALA A 34 -1.17 -4.16 6.55
N HIS A 35 -0.58 -5.16 7.20
CA HIS A 35 0.85 -5.18 7.53
C HIS A 35 1.72 -5.24 6.26
N ILE A 36 1.37 -6.12 5.32
CA ILE A 36 2.07 -6.25 4.02
C ILE A 36 1.99 -4.94 3.23
N ARG A 37 0.78 -4.38 3.05
CA ARG A 37 0.57 -3.08 2.37
C ARG A 37 1.42 -1.97 3.00
N ARG A 38 1.53 -1.93 4.33
CA ARG A 38 2.34 -0.93 5.04
C ARG A 38 3.83 -1.09 4.78
N ARG A 39 4.35 -2.33 4.77
CA ARG A 39 5.74 -2.60 4.40
C ARG A 39 6.05 -2.16 2.97
N LEU A 40 5.17 -2.45 2.02
CA LEU A 40 5.30 -2.01 0.63
C LEU A 40 5.33 -0.48 0.51
N ARG A 41 4.41 0.23 1.17
CA ARG A 41 4.45 1.70 1.25
C ARG A 41 5.74 2.23 1.85
N SER A 42 6.25 1.60 2.90
CA SER A 42 7.51 2.00 3.52
C SER A 42 8.69 1.86 2.55
N ARG A 43 8.73 0.79 1.74
CA ARG A 43 9.75 0.61 0.69
C ARG A 43 9.60 1.66 -0.43
N LEU A 44 8.38 1.99 -0.83
CA LEU A 44 8.13 3.05 -1.83
C LEU A 44 8.64 4.42 -1.37
N ILE A 45 8.47 4.75 -0.10
CA ILE A 45 9.00 5.97 0.53
C ILE A 45 10.53 5.94 0.50
N ASP A 46 11.12 4.81 0.87
CA ASP A 46 12.58 4.63 0.93
C ASP A 46 13.26 4.80 -0.42
N GLN A 47 12.60 4.35 -1.49
CA GLN A 47 13.08 4.56 -2.85
C GLN A 47 13.12 6.03 -3.27
N GLN A 48 12.41 6.91 -2.58
CA GLN A 48 12.47 8.34 -2.86
C GLN A 48 13.68 8.93 -2.13
N LYS A 49 14.78 9.11 -2.86
CA LYS A 49 16.05 9.68 -2.35
C LYS A 49 15.92 11.08 -1.74
N SER A 50 14.78 11.78 -1.92
CA SER A 50 14.52 13.11 -1.37
C SER A 50 13.06 13.28 -0.99
N LYS A 51 12.81 13.99 0.13
CA LYS A 51 11.48 14.44 0.55
C LYS A 51 10.78 15.24 -0.56
N ARG A 52 11.51 16.07 -1.30
CA ARG A 52 10.95 16.86 -2.40
C ARG A 52 10.43 15.97 -3.54
N ASN A 53 11.11 14.87 -3.82
CA ASN A 53 10.67 13.89 -4.83
C ASN A 53 9.42 13.14 -4.38
N LEU A 54 9.36 12.74 -3.11
CA LEU A 54 8.16 12.15 -2.52
C LEU A 54 6.97 13.12 -2.60
N TYR A 55 7.15 14.38 -2.22
CA TYR A 55 6.13 15.42 -2.32
C TYR A 55 5.60 15.57 -3.75
N ARG A 56 6.49 15.72 -4.75
CA ARG A 56 6.10 15.86 -6.16
C ARG A 56 5.32 14.64 -6.66
N LYS A 57 5.73 13.43 -6.28
CA LYS A 57 5.02 12.20 -6.65
C LYS A 57 3.63 12.12 -6.02
N LEU A 58 3.46 12.55 -4.77
CA LEU A 58 2.15 12.58 -4.12
C LEU A 58 1.21 13.58 -4.79
N VAL A 59 1.72 14.78 -5.12
CA VAL A 59 0.94 15.80 -5.85
C VAL A 59 0.57 15.30 -7.24
N LYS A 60 1.50 14.64 -7.95
CA LYS A 60 1.22 14.01 -9.27
C LYS A 60 0.16 12.92 -9.17
N ARG A 61 0.03 12.24 -8.03
CA ARG A 61 -0.99 11.21 -7.77
C ARG A 61 -2.33 11.78 -7.29
N GLY A 62 -2.49 13.11 -7.23
CA GLY A 62 -3.75 13.77 -6.85
C GLY A 62 -3.87 14.16 -5.38
N VAL A 63 -2.84 13.95 -4.56
CA VAL A 63 -2.88 14.42 -3.16
C VAL A 63 -2.77 15.95 -3.15
N SER A 64 -3.67 16.61 -2.41
CA SER A 64 -3.63 18.07 -2.29
C SER A 64 -2.26 18.55 -1.79
N ARG A 65 -1.76 19.66 -2.36
CA ARG A 65 -0.43 20.21 -2.03
C ARG A 65 -0.24 20.41 -0.53
N ARG A 66 -1.27 20.96 0.15
CA ARG A 66 -1.26 21.19 1.60
C ARG A 66 -1.11 19.88 2.39
N GLN A 67 -1.85 18.84 2.02
CA GLN A 67 -1.80 17.55 2.71
C GLN A 67 -0.52 16.78 2.41
N ALA A 68 -0.03 16.84 1.17
CA ALA A 68 1.25 16.27 0.78
C ALA A 68 2.40 16.93 1.57
N ALA A 69 2.41 18.26 1.66
CA ALA A 69 3.43 19.00 2.42
C ALA A 69 3.39 18.66 3.92
N LYS A 70 2.19 18.69 4.55
CA LYS A 70 1.97 18.33 5.96
C LYS A 70 2.39 16.90 6.28
N THR A 71 2.37 16.00 5.29
CA THR A 71 2.77 14.61 5.47
C THR A 71 4.28 14.45 5.31
N VAL A 72 4.84 14.96 4.21
CA VAL A 72 6.22 14.71 3.79
C VAL A 72 7.26 15.49 4.60
N PHE A 73 7.00 16.76 4.89
CA PHE A 73 7.98 17.64 5.55
C PHE A 73 8.02 17.50 7.08
N THR A 74 7.47 16.41 7.62
CA THR A 74 7.61 16.11 9.04
C THR A 74 8.96 15.46 9.34
N ASN A 75 9.36 15.48 10.62
CA ASN A 75 10.55 14.75 11.10
C ASN A 75 10.26 13.25 11.32
N ASN A 76 9.15 12.73 10.78
CA ASN A 76 8.77 11.33 10.92
C ASN A 76 9.64 10.44 10.03
N LYS A 77 10.03 9.29 10.56
CA LYS A 77 10.75 8.25 9.81
C LYS A 77 9.79 7.51 8.85
N ARG A 78 10.36 6.80 7.86
CA ARG A 78 9.64 6.08 6.79
C ARG A 78 8.47 5.20 7.26
N TRP A 79 8.62 4.47 8.36
CA TRP A 79 7.57 3.61 8.90
C TRP A 79 6.36 4.38 9.46
N LYS A 80 6.58 5.56 10.04
CA LYS A 80 5.51 6.42 10.55
C LYS A 80 4.86 7.20 9.41
N LEU A 81 5.63 7.57 8.39
CA LEU A 81 5.11 8.15 7.14
C LEU A 81 4.21 7.17 6.37
N SER A 82 4.57 5.88 6.29
CA SER A 82 3.79 4.87 5.57
C SER A 82 2.40 4.59 6.15
N ALA A 83 2.21 4.86 7.45
CA ALA A 83 0.90 4.82 8.09
C ALA A 83 0.08 6.09 7.83
N ARG A 84 0.75 7.25 7.73
CA ARG A 84 0.10 8.54 7.52
C ARG A 84 -0.37 8.73 6.08
N LEU A 85 0.37 8.20 5.11
CA LEU A 85 0.07 8.30 3.68
C LEU A 85 -1.29 7.70 3.31
N ILE A 86 -1.72 6.62 3.98
CA ILE A 86 -3.04 6.01 3.80
C ILE A 86 -4.15 7.06 3.92
N ARG A 87 -4.08 7.94 4.92
CA ARG A 87 -5.13 8.94 5.18
C ARG A 87 -5.21 10.02 4.12
N SER A 88 -4.12 10.25 3.38
CA SER A 88 -4.05 11.30 2.34
C SER A 88 -4.45 10.84 0.96
N THR A 89 -4.51 9.53 0.75
CA THR A 89 -4.74 8.92 -0.56
C THR A 89 -6.14 8.36 -0.72
N LEU A 90 -6.90 8.18 0.37
CA LEU A 90 -8.28 7.70 0.37
C LEU A 90 -9.30 8.66 -0.28
N GLN A 91 -8.89 9.86 -0.71
CA GLN A 91 -9.83 10.86 -1.21
C GLN A 91 -9.94 10.95 -2.75
N THR A 92 -9.09 10.32 -3.58
CA THR A 92 -9.00 10.79 -4.99
C THR A 92 -8.79 9.77 -6.10
N THR A 93 -8.27 8.56 -5.93
CA THR A 93 -7.95 7.74 -7.12
C THR A 93 -8.13 6.24 -6.89
N ALA A 94 -9.32 5.74 -7.20
CA ALA A 94 -9.50 4.36 -7.62
C ALA A 94 -8.57 4.12 -8.83
N GLY A 95 -7.38 3.57 -8.61
CA GLY A 95 -6.39 3.54 -9.67
C GLY A 95 -5.12 2.77 -9.39
N ARG A 96 -5.17 1.49 -9.77
CA ARG A 96 -4.06 0.75 -10.41
C ARG A 96 -2.96 0.21 -9.49
N LEU A 97 -3.29 -0.83 -8.74
CA LEU A 97 -2.57 -2.11 -8.64
C LEU A 97 -3.59 -3.15 -8.13
N SER A 98 -4.14 -3.96 -9.04
CA SER A 98 -5.23 -4.89 -8.76
C SER A 98 -4.69 -6.25 -8.33
N LEU A 99 -4.89 -6.64 -7.07
CA LEU A 99 -4.71 -8.02 -6.62
C LEU A 99 -6.01 -8.79 -6.91
N LYS A 100 -5.98 -9.75 -7.84
CA LYS A 100 -7.07 -10.72 -8.03
C LYS A 100 -6.80 -11.89 -7.10
N ILE A 101 -7.49 -11.94 -5.96
CA ILE A 101 -7.57 -13.14 -5.13
C ILE A 101 -8.89 -13.85 -5.51
N PRO A 102 -8.86 -15.07 -6.08
CA PRO A 102 -10.08 -15.83 -6.29
C PRO A 102 -10.66 -16.24 -4.92
N GLY A 103 -11.94 -15.95 -4.70
CA GLY A 103 -12.67 -16.50 -3.55
C GLY A 103 -13.18 -15.50 -2.50
N GLN A 104 -13.00 -14.18 -2.65
CA GLN A 104 -13.72 -13.22 -1.81
C GLN A 104 -14.33 -12.08 -2.63
N THR A 105 -15.64 -11.97 -2.49
CA THR A 105 -16.51 -10.88 -2.95
C THR A 105 -15.90 -9.52 -2.59
N GLY A 106 -15.53 -8.73 -3.60
CA GLY A 106 -15.58 -7.27 -3.55
C GLY A 106 -14.51 -6.48 -2.78
N GLN A 107 -13.63 -7.07 -1.96
CA GLN A 107 -12.60 -6.28 -1.26
C GLN A 107 -11.28 -6.21 -2.04
N LYS A 108 -11.22 -5.23 -2.95
CA LYS A 108 -10.00 -4.83 -3.64
C LYS A 108 -8.96 -4.40 -2.61
N ILE A 109 -7.82 -5.09 -2.58
CA ILE A 109 -6.65 -4.61 -1.86
C ILE A 109 -6.02 -3.48 -2.69
N GLU A 110 -6.44 -2.24 -2.41
CA GLU A 110 -5.84 -1.06 -3.02
C GLU A 110 -4.48 -0.77 -2.36
N ILE A 111 -3.40 -0.96 -3.12
CA ILE A 111 -2.08 -0.47 -2.73
C ILE A 111 -2.00 0.99 -3.18
N VAL A 112 -2.33 1.90 -2.26
CA VAL A 112 -2.02 3.33 -2.39
C VAL A 112 -0.95 3.73 -1.38
#